data_AF-A0A3B8UBH5-F1
#
_entry.id   AF-A0A3B8UBH5-F1
#
_cell.length_a   1.000
_cell.length_b   1.000
_cell.length_c   1.000
_cell.angle_alpha   90.00
_cell.angle_beta   90.00
_cell.angle_gamma   90.00
#
_symmetry.space_group_name_H-M   'P 1'
#
loop_
_entity.id
_entity.type
_entity.pdbx_description
1 polymer ?
#
loop_
_entity_poly.entity_id
_entity_poly.type
_entity_poly.pdbx_seq_one_letter_code
_entity_poly.pdbx_strand_id
1 'polypeptide(L)'
;MTELTDAEKLAAAEAAMSAAAEAAKAARLPSAAAAVALLEGKAGTAFLSDLKAAIAASVDDLPRPIGTPGAEGTKQMLQRIVTSMESGLSAAQSRVQALQPTPAPEAAPEA
;
A
#
# COMPACT_ATOMS: atom_id res chain seq x y z
N MET A 1 -41.69 -26.51 -6.72
CA MET A 1 -40.49 -25.67 -6.66
C MET A 1 -40.96 -24.26 -6.97
N THR A 2 -40.91 -23.36 -5.99
CA THR A 2 -41.30 -21.96 -6.19
C THR A 2 -40.13 -21.26 -6.88
N GLU A 3 -40.34 -20.74 -8.08
CA GLU A 3 -39.33 -19.92 -8.75
C GLU A 3 -39.17 -18.59 -7.99
N LEU A 4 -37.93 -18.18 -7.74
CA LEU A 4 -37.62 -16.89 -7.12
C LEU A 4 -38.09 -15.75 -8.03
N THR A 5 -38.65 -14.71 -7.43
CA THR A 5 -38.99 -13.47 -8.12
C THR A 5 -37.72 -12.76 -8.60
N ASP A 6 -37.85 -11.89 -9.61
CA ASP A 6 -36.69 -11.15 -10.15
C ASP A 6 -36.05 -10.23 -9.10
N ALA A 7 -36.82 -9.71 -8.14
CA ALA A 7 -36.33 -8.95 -7.01
C ALA A 7 -35.46 -9.81 -6.07
N GLU A 8 -35.87 -11.04 -5.78
CA GLU A 8 -35.09 -11.96 -4.95
C GLU A 8 -33.81 -12.44 -5.65
N LYS A 9 -33.86 -12.63 -6.97
CA LYS A 9 -32.67 -12.95 -7.78
C LYS A 9 -31.67 -11.79 -7.77
N LEU A 10 -32.14 -10.55 -7.88
CA LEU A 10 -31.29 -9.36 -7.81
C LEU A 10 -30.64 -9.21 -6.43
N ALA A 11 -31.42 -9.34 -5.35
CA ALA A 11 -30.91 -9.27 -3.98
C ALA A 11 -29.87 -10.37 -3.70
N ALA A 12 -30.09 -11.59 -4.18
CA ALA A 12 -29.12 -12.68 -4.05
C ALA A 12 -27.83 -12.42 -4.85
N ALA A 13 -27.93 -11.82 -6.04
CA ALA A 13 -26.77 -11.45 -6.84
C ALA A 13 -25.94 -10.34 -6.17
N GLU A 14 -26.59 -9.32 -5.59
CA GLU A 14 -25.92 -8.26 -4.84
C GLU A 14 -25.22 -8.80 -3.59
N ALA A 15 -25.88 -9.69 -2.84
CA ALA A 15 -25.29 -10.35 -1.68
C ALA A 15 -24.06 -11.19 -2.06
N ALA A 16 -24.14 -11.92 -3.18
CA ALA A 16 -23.01 -12.70 -3.69
C ALA A 16 -21.84 -11.80 -4.14
N MET A 17 -22.12 -10.68 -4.80
CA MET A 17 -21.10 -9.72 -5.22
C MET A 17 -20.41 -9.06 -4.02
N SER A 18 -21.19 -8.68 -2.99
CA SER A 18 -20.67 -8.13 -1.74
C SER A 18 -19.79 -9.14 -1.01
N ALA A 19 -20.23 -10.39 -0.88
CA ALA A 19 -19.45 -11.46 -0.27
C ALA A 19 -18.13 -11.73 -1.03
N ALA A 20 -18.18 -11.72 -2.37
CA ALA A 20 -16.98 -11.88 -3.20
C ALA A 20 -16.00 -10.70 -3.03
N ALA A 21 -16.51 -9.47 -2.92
CA ALA A 21 -15.70 -8.28 -2.69
C ALA A 21 -14.98 -8.34 -1.32
N GLU A 22 -15.69 -8.73 -0.27
CA GLU A 22 -15.11 -8.89 1.07
C GLU A 22 -14.08 -10.03 1.12
N ALA A 23 -14.35 -11.17 0.47
CA ALA A 23 -13.37 -12.26 0.34
C ALA A 23 -12.10 -11.80 -0.40
N ALA A 24 -12.25 -11.01 -1.46
CA ALA A 24 -11.11 -10.46 -2.21
C ALA A 24 -10.31 -9.45 -1.37
N LYS A 25 -10.96 -8.63 -0.53
CA LYS A 25 -10.28 -7.72 0.41
C LYS A 25 -9.50 -8.52 1.46
N ALA A 26 -10.13 -9.51 2.07
CA ALA A 26 -9.52 -10.38 3.07
C ALA A 26 -8.28 -11.12 2.53
N ALA A 27 -8.31 -11.57 1.26
CA ALA A 27 -7.16 -12.21 0.63
C ALA A 27 -5.98 -11.25 0.37
N ARG A 28 -6.25 -9.95 0.20
CA ARG A 28 -5.23 -8.92 -0.10
C ARG A 28 -4.67 -8.24 1.14
N LEU A 29 -5.39 -8.28 2.25
CA LEU A 29 -4.99 -7.64 3.50
C LEU A 29 -3.64 -8.16 4.05
N PRO A 30 -3.32 -9.47 4.04
CA PRO A 30 -2.07 -9.99 4.58
C PRO A 30 -0.82 -9.45 3.87
N SER A 31 -0.88 -9.28 2.54
CA SER A 31 0.27 -8.76 1.78
C SER A 31 0.50 -7.27 2.03
N ALA A 32 -0.57 -6.48 2.14
CA ALA A 32 -0.47 -5.08 2.52
C ALA A 32 0.08 -4.91 3.94
N ALA A 33 -0.39 -5.72 4.89
CA ALA A 33 0.10 -5.71 6.26
C ALA A 33 1.58 -6.16 6.36
N ALA A 34 1.98 -7.20 5.61
CA ALA A 34 3.36 -7.66 5.57
C ALA A 34 4.31 -6.58 5.00
N ALA A 35 3.88 -5.82 4.00
CA ALA A 35 4.66 -4.71 3.45
C ALA A 35 4.87 -3.60 4.49
N VAL A 36 3.82 -3.22 5.24
CA VAL A 36 3.94 -2.26 6.36
C VAL A 36 4.90 -2.79 7.41
N ALA A 37 4.72 -4.04 7.86
CA ALA A 37 5.57 -4.65 8.88
C ALA A 37 7.05 -4.73 8.47
N LEU A 38 7.34 -4.97 7.19
CA LEU A 38 8.71 -4.97 6.67
C LEU A 38 9.35 -3.57 6.74
N LEU A 39 8.62 -2.57 6.27
CA LEU A 39 9.12 -1.20 6.15
C LEU A 39 9.22 -0.48 7.51
N GLU A 40 8.28 -0.75 8.43
CA GLU A 40 8.32 -0.25 9.81
C GLU A 40 9.18 -1.10 10.75
N GLY A 41 9.55 -2.31 10.33
CA GLY A 41 10.38 -3.20 11.10
C GLY A 41 11.78 -2.65 11.36
N LYS A 42 12.49 -3.23 12.34
CA LYS A 42 13.85 -2.82 12.73
C LYS A 42 14.82 -2.75 11.53
N ALA A 43 14.74 -3.70 10.62
CA ALA A 43 15.61 -3.73 9.44
C ALA A 43 15.26 -2.63 8.43
N GLY A 44 13.96 -2.40 8.16
CA GLY A 44 13.51 -1.35 7.24
C GLY A 44 13.84 0.05 7.74
N THR A 45 13.60 0.30 9.03
CA THR A 45 13.93 1.57 9.69
C THR A 45 15.43 1.83 9.77
N ALA A 46 16.23 0.81 10.10
CA ALA A 46 17.69 0.92 10.06
C ALA A 46 18.20 1.24 8.65
N PHE A 47 17.75 0.50 7.64
CA PHE A 47 18.13 0.74 6.25
C PHE A 47 17.76 2.15 5.77
N LEU A 48 16.56 2.64 6.11
CA LEU A 48 16.15 4.00 5.78
C LEU A 48 17.02 5.06 6.48
N SER A 49 17.38 4.82 7.74
CA SER A 49 18.30 5.70 8.48
C SER A 49 19.69 5.72 7.85
N ASP A 50 20.22 4.56 7.48
CA ASP A 50 21.53 4.43 6.84
C ASP A 50 21.57 5.15 5.48
N LEU A 51 20.49 5.03 4.69
CA LEU A 51 20.35 5.79 3.44
C LEU A 51 20.35 7.30 3.68
N LYS A 52 19.60 7.80 4.68
CA LYS A 52 19.56 9.23 5.01
C LYS A 52 20.93 9.74 5.49
N ALA A 53 21.65 8.96 6.28
CA ALA A 53 23.01 9.26 6.69
C ALA A 53 23.97 9.29 5.49
N ALA A 54 23.87 8.32 4.58
CA ALA A 54 24.67 8.27 3.35
C ALA A 54 24.41 9.48 2.44
N ILE A 55 23.15 9.93 2.31
CA ILE A 55 22.79 11.16 1.57
C ILE A 55 23.43 12.40 2.21
N ALA A 56 23.38 12.50 3.54
CA ALA A 56 23.96 13.63 4.28
C ALA A 56 25.49 13.67 4.15
N ALA A 57 26.13 12.50 4.14
CA ALA A 57 27.57 12.35 3.91
C ALA A 57 27.97 12.50 2.44
N SER A 58 27.02 12.41 1.50
CA SER A 58 27.28 12.51 0.07
C SER A 58 27.28 13.97 -0.39
N VAL A 59 28.37 14.34 -1.04
CA VAL A 59 28.48 15.56 -1.85
C VAL A 59 28.32 15.09 -3.31
N ASP A 60 27.34 15.63 -4.04
CA ASP A 60 27.22 15.38 -5.50
C ASP A 60 28.38 16.12 -6.19
N ASP A 61 29.58 15.59 -6.03
CA ASP A 61 30.83 16.31 -6.35
C ASP A 61 31.72 15.52 -7.30
N LEU A 62 31.23 14.41 -7.85
CA LEU A 62 31.91 13.80 -8.99
C LEU A 62 31.74 14.76 -10.19
N PRO A 63 32.84 15.39 -10.68
CA PRO A 63 32.75 16.24 -11.84
C PRO A 63 32.17 15.39 -12.98
N ARG A 64 31.00 15.79 -13.46
CA ARG A 64 30.36 15.12 -14.59
C ARG A 64 31.35 15.17 -15.76
N PRO A 65 31.73 14.03 -16.36
CA PRO A 65 32.51 14.07 -17.58
C PRO A 65 31.76 14.94 -18.58
N ILE A 66 32.41 16.03 -18.99
CA ILE A 66 31.83 17.02 -19.91
C ILE A 66 31.36 16.27 -21.15
N GLY A 67 30.07 16.37 -21.49
CA GLY A 67 29.48 15.71 -22.66
C GLY A 67 28.60 14.48 -22.37
N THR A 68 28.39 14.09 -21.11
CA THR A 68 27.47 12.99 -20.75
C THR A 68 26.16 13.53 -20.16
N PRO A 69 25.14 13.86 -20.98
CA PRO A 69 23.81 14.17 -20.48
C PRO A 69 23.19 12.89 -19.87
N GLY A 70 22.76 12.96 -18.60
CA GLY A 70 21.81 11.99 -18.03
C GLY A 70 22.32 10.99 -16.98
N ALA A 71 23.59 11.03 -16.54
CA ALA A 71 24.00 10.17 -15.42
C ALA A 71 23.48 10.73 -14.08
N GLU A 72 22.60 9.98 -13.42
CA GLU A 72 22.08 10.28 -12.06
C GLU A 72 23.26 10.27 -11.05
N GLY A 73 23.40 11.35 -10.28
CA GLY A 73 24.40 11.40 -9.20
C GLY A 73 24.07 10.39 -8.10
N THR A 74 25.07 9.88 -7.38
CA THR A 74 24.84 8.91 -6.30
C THR A 74 23.89 9.47 -5.24
N LYS A 75 24.01 10.75 -4.89
CA LYS A 75 23.10 11.37 -3.91
C LYS A 75 21.67 11.44 -4.45
N GLN A 76 21.50 11.82 -5.73
CA GLN A 76 20.19 11.85 -6.39
C GLN A 76 19.55 10.46 -6.41
N MET A 77 20.32 9.42 -6.74
CA MET A 77 19.88 8.02 -6.68
C MET A 77 19.42 7.63 -5.28
N LEU A 78 20.21 7.94 -4.25
CA LEU A 78 19.86 7.65 -2.86
C LEU A 78 18.60 8.41 -2.41
N GLN A 79 18.47 9.69 -2.77
CA GLN A 79 17.28 10.49 -2.50
C GLN A 79 16.02 9.90 -3.15
N ARG A 80 16.13 9.43 -4.39
CA ARG A 80 15.03 8.74 -5.09
C ARG A 80 14.63 7.44 -4.40
N ILE A 81 15.59 6.66 -3.91
CA ILE A 81 15.30 5.42 -3.16
C ILE A 81 14.57 5.75 -1.86
N VAL A 82 15.06 6.71 -1.06
CA VAL A 82 14.41 7.14 0.19
C VAL A 82 12.98 7.59 -0.08
N THR A 83 12.78 8.44 -1.09
CA THR A 83 11.45 8.93 -1.48
C THR A 83 10.51 7.79 -1.88
N SER A 84 11.01 6.81 -2.64
CA SER A 84 10.24 5.64 -3.08
C SER A 84 9.84 4.74 -1.90
N MET A 85 10.75 4.55 -0.93
CA MET A 85 10.47 3.78 0.28
C MET A 85 9.40 4.45 1.15
N GLU A 86 9.52 5.75 1.41
CA GLU A 86 8.56 6.50 2.23
C GLU A 86 7.19 6.55 1.57
N SER A 87 7.16 6.76 0.25
CA SER A 87 5.92 6.72 -0.54
C SER A 87 5.31 5.31 -0.52
N GLY A 88 6.13 4.27 -0.64
CA GLY A 88 5.70 2.87 -0.58
C GLY A 88 5.10 2.50 0.78
N LEU A 89 5.68 2.98 1.88
CA LEU A 89 5.13 2.78 3.23
C LEU A 89 3.76 3.44 3.37
N SER A 90 3.63 4.71 2.99
CA SER A 90 2.36 5.45 3.04
C SER A 90 1.28 4.78 2.18
N ALA A 91 1.65 4.31 0.98
CA ALA A 91 0.75 3.57 0.11
C ALA A 91 0.31 2.23 0.73
N ALA A 92 1.22 1.49 1.36
CA ALA A 92 0.90 0.23 2.04
C ALA A 92 -0.04 0.46 3.23
N GLN A 93 0.21 1.49 4.05
CA GLN A 93 -0.66 1.88 5.16
C GLN A 93 -2.07 2.25 4.67
N SER A 94 -2.15 3.06 3.61
CA SER A 94 -3.43 3.43 2.97
C SER A 94 -4.16 2.20 2.42
N ARG A 95 -3.42 1.25 1.86
CA ARG A 95 -3.96 -0.02 1.36
C ARG A 95 -4.54 -0.85 2.50
N VAL A 96 -3.85 -0.95 3.63
CA VAL A 96 -4.35 -1.64 4.83
C VAL A 96 -5.67 -1.02 5.27
N GLN A 97 -5.73 0.32 5.40
CA GLN A 97 -6.97 1.02 5.79
C GLN A 97 -8.13 0.75 4.81
N ALA A 98 -7.88 0.82 3.51
CA ALA A 98 -8.90 0.57 2.49
C ALA A 98 -9.37 -0.89 2.40
N LEU A 99 -8.57 -1.84 2.92
CA LEU A 99 -8.88 -3.26 2.93
C LEU A 99 -9.45 -3.73 4.27
N GLN A 100 -9.55 -2.85 5.28
CA GLN A 100 -10.20 -3.20 6.53
C GLN A 100 -11.65 -3.61 6.27
N PRO A 101 -12.14 -4.65 6.97
CA PRO A 101 -13.53 -5.06 6.85
C PRO A 101 -14.43 -3.88 7.20
N THR A 102 -15.44 -3.65 6.36
CA THR A 102 -16.46 -2.64 6.63
C THR A 102 -17.20 -3.05 7.91
N PRO A 103 -17.34 -2.19 8.93
CA PRO A 103 -18.13 -2.51 10.11
C PRO A 103 -19.54 -2.92 9.69
N ALA A 104 -20.09 -3.97 10.29
CA ALA A 104 -21.45 -4.37 10.02
C ALA A 104 -22.41 -3.21 10.35
N PRO A 105 -23.41 -2.92 9.51
CA PRO A 105 -24.39 -1.88 9.81
C PRO A 105 -25.07 -2.21 11.14
N GLU A 106 -25.09 -1.25 12.07
CA GLU A 106 -25.90 -1.34 13.29
C GLU A 106 -27.33 -1.67 12.90
N ALA A 107 -27.85 -2.79 13.42
CA ALA A 107 -29.24 -3.14 13.23
C ALA A 107 -30.09 -1.95 13.73
N ALA A 108 -30.96 -1.42 12.86
CA ALA A 108 -31.89 -0.38 13.25
C ALA A 108 -32.67 -0.85 14.49
N PRO A 109 -32.80 -0.02 15.55
CA PRO A 109 -33.61 -0.39 16.69
C PRO A 109 -35.04 -0.64 16.19
N GLU A 110 -35.57 -1.84 16.46
CA GLU A 110 -36.97 -2.17 16.20
C GLU A 110 -37.85 -1.13 16.90
N ALA A 111 -38.70 -0.46 16.12
CA ALA A 111 -39.71 0.49 16.58
C ALA A 111 -41.09 -0.17 16.53
#